data_AF-A0A831W744-F1
#
_entry.id   AF-A0A831W744-F1
#
_cell.length_a   1.000
_cell.length_b   1.000
_cell.length_c   1.000
_cell.angle_alpha   90.00
_cell.angle_beta   90.00
_cell.angle_gamma   90.00
#
_symmetry.space_group_name_H-M   'P 1'
#
loop_
_entity.id
_entity.type
_entity.pdbx_description
1 polymer ?
#
loop_
_entity_poly.entity_id
_entity_poly.type
_entity_poly.pdbx_seq_one_letter_code
_entity_poly.pdbx_strand_id
1 'polypeptide(L)'
;RGPLTTAVCVLGFLGSIVFTTRAGLLWLDIVDHFLTHYGLVLVGILECIVIGWFFDLPMLRHHVNRISSIQLGGIWDILVKGFVPLVLIVIMAGDLYQDITQPYGDYSWTALILIGRDWLLINLALAVFLASRPWRTENHRRPGRGLL
;
A
#
# COMPACT_ATOMS: atom_id res chain seq x y z
N ARG A 1 17.61 -24.33 5.05
CA ARG A 1 16.98 -23.05 4.66
C ARG A 1 15.77 -23.41 3.82
N GLY A 2 14.54 -23.22 4.31
CA GLY A 2 13.34 -23.83 3.74
C GLY A 2 12.10 -23.91 4.65
N PRO A 3 12.20 -23.97 6.01
CA PRO A 3 11.00 -24.20 6.82
C PRO A 3 10.03 -23.00 6.81
N LEU A 4 10.53 -21.77 6.63
CA LEU A 4 9.69 -20.58 6.56
C LEU A 4 8.83 -20.56 5.29
N THR A 5 9.41 -20.85 4.12
CA THR A 5 8.67 -20.87 2.85
C THR A 5 7.61 -21.97 2.88
N THR A 6 7.95 -23.16 3.35
CA THR A 6 6.99 -24.26 3.50
C THR A 6 5.89 -23.92 4.49
N ALA A 7 6.21 -23.32 5.64
CA ALA A 7 5.22 -22.89 6.61
C ALA A 7 4.25 -21.85 6.03
N VAL A 8 4.76 -20.84 5.31
CA VAL A 8 3.94 -19.82 4.64
C VAL A 8 3.04 -20.46 3.57
N CYS A 9 3.57 -21.37 2.75
CA CYS A 9 2.78 -22.06 1.72
C CYS A 9 1.67 -22.94 2.32
N VAL A 10 1.96 -23.69 3.38
CA VAL A 10 0.96 -24.56 4.03
C VAL A 10 -0.11 -23.73 4.74
N LEU A 11 0.28 -22.68 5.47
CA LEU A 11 -0.67 -21.76 6.11
C LEU A 11 -1.52 -21.03 5.07
N GLY A 12 -0.90 -20.58 3.96
CA GLY A 12 -1.61 -19.95 2.84
C GLY A 12 -2.61 -20.91 2.20
N PHE A 13 -2.23 -22.17 1.96
CA PHE A 13 -3.12 -23.17 1.38
C PHE A 13 -4.33 -23.47 2.29
N LEU A 14 -4.09 -23.65 3.60
CA LEU A 14 -5.17 -23.88 4.56
C LEU A 14 -6.08 -22.65 4.72
N GLY A 15 -5.51 -21.44 4.71
CA GLY A 15 -6.26 -20.19 4.74
C GLY A 15 -7.13 -20.00 3.49
N SER A 16 -6.59 -20.30 2.31
CA SER A 16 -7.30 -20.17 1.03
C SER A 16 -8.54 -21.06 0.94
N ILE A 17 -8.56 -22.22 1.60
CA ILE A 17 -9.74 -23.10 1.63
C ILE A 17 -10.94 -22.44 2.33
N VAL A 18 -10.71 -21.56 3.31
CA VAL A 18 -11.81 -20.83 3.97
C VAL A 18 -12.47 -19.84 2.99
N PHE A 19 -11.68 -19.24 2.11
CA PHE A 19 -12.16 -18.29 1.10
C PHE A 19 -12.92 -18.93 -0.07
N THR A 20 -12.79 -20.24 -0.30
CA THR A 20 -13.58 -20.93 -1.34
C THR A 20 -15.04 -21.17 -0.94
N THR A 21 -15.41 -20.86 0.31
CA THR A 21 -16.81 -20.89 0.77
C THR A 21 -17.56 -19.64 0.29
N ARG A 22 -18.89 -19.75 0.03
CA ARG A 22 -19.71 -18.60 -0.43
C ARG A 22 -19.62 -17.38 0.49
N ALA A 23 -19.51 -17.60 1.80
CA ALA A 23 -19.36 -16.54 2.78
C ALA A 23 -17.94 -15.95 2.79
N GLY A 24 -16.90 -16.77 2.61
CA GLY A 24 -15.51 -16.31 2.54
C GLY A 24 -15.23 -15.46 1.30
N LEU A 25 -15.82 -15.81 0.16
CA LEU A 25 -15.72 -15.06 -1.09
C LEU A 25 -16.31 -13.65 -0.95
N LEU A 26 -17.47 -13.52 -0.30
CA LEU A 26 -18.13 -12.24 -0.04
C LEU A 26 -17.29 -11.32 0.87
N TRP A 27 -16.71 -11.88 1.93
CA TRP A 27 -15.80 -11.13 2.81
C TRP A 27 -14.52 -10.68 2.08
N LEU A 28 -13.93 -11.57 1.28
CA LEU A 28 -12.71 -11.28 0.53
C LEU A 28 -12.96 -10.17 -0.51
N ASP A 29 -14.09 -10.25 -1.22
CA ASP A 29 -14.49 -9.28 -2.25
C ASP A 29 -14.66 -7.86 -1.67
N ILE A 30 -15.38 -7.75 -0.55
CA ILE A 30 -15.54 -6.46 0.16
C ILE A 30 -14.17 -5.93 0.61
N VAL A 31 -13.35 -6.76 1.27
CA VAL A 31 -12.04 -6.33 1.76
C VAL A 31 -11.11 -5.90 0.64
N ASP A 32 -11.08 -6.63 -0.48
CA ASP A 32 -10.25 -6.32 -1.65
C ASP A 32 -10.65 -4.97 -2.27
N HIS A 33 -11.95 -4.76 -2.46
CA HIS A 33 -12.48 -3.48 -2.96
C HIS A 33 -12.07 -2.32 -2.05
N PHE A 34 -12.29 -2.44 -0.73
CA PHE A 34 -11.93 -1.39 0.21
C PHE A 34 -10.41 -1.15 0.26
N LEU A 35 -9.59 -2.20 0.24
CA LEU A 35 -8.12 -2.08 0.28
C LEU A 35 -7.56 -1.44 -0.99
N THR A 36 -8.09 -1.77 -2.16
CA THR A 36 -7.58 -1.26 -3.44
C THR A 36 -8.04 0.16 -3.72
N HIS A 37 -9.32 0.46 -3.48
CA HIS A 37 -9.90 1.79 -3.76
C HIS A 37 -9.55 2.83 -2.69
N TYR A 38 -9.51 2.45 -1.42
CA TYR A 38 -9.22 3.40 -0.33
C TYR A 38 -7.84 3.20 0.28
N GLY A 39 -7.48 1.95 0.60
CA GLY A 39 -6.22 1.65 1.29
C GLY A 39 -4.98 2.07 0.49
N LEU A 40 -4.84 1.53 -0.73
CA LEU A 40 -3.69 1.79 -1.60
C LEU A 40 -3.63 3.27 -2.00
N VAL A 41 -4.78 3.87 -2.33
CA VAL A 41 -4.86 5.28 -2.71
C VAL A 41 -4.44 6.20 -1.55
N LEU A 42 -4.93 5.94 -0.33
CA LEU A 42 -4.56 6.70 0.86
C LEU A 42 -3.07 6.56 1.18
N VAL A 43 -2.52 5.34 1.12
CA VAL A 43 -1.08 5.10 1.31
C VAL A 43 -0.27 5.85 0.25
N GLY A 44 -0.70 5.82 -1.02
CA GLY A 44 -0.04 6.56 -2.10
C GLY A 44 -0.06 8.08 -1.89
N ILE A 45 -1.16 8.64 -1.39
CA ILE A 45 -1.23 10.06 -1.01
C ILE A 45 -0.26 10.36 0.14
N LEU A 46 -0.24 9.52 1.19
CA LEU A 46 0.68 9.67 2.31
C LEU A 46 2.15 9.57 1.88
N GLU A 47 2.49 8.64 0.99
CA GLU A 47 3.84 8.50 0.42
C GLU A 47 4.23 9.74 -0.40
N CYS A 48 3.33 10.26 -1.23
CA CYS A 48 3.55 11.51 -1.94
C CYS A 48 3.75 12.67 -0.96
N ILE A 49 3.04 12.68 0.17
CA ILE A 49 3.20 13.71 1.19
C ILE A 49 4.57 13.62 1.87
N VAL A 50 4.93 12.41 2.31
CA VAL A 50 6.20 12.14 2.98
C VAL A 50 7.36 12.48 2.04
N ILE A 51 7.39 11.92 0.83
CA ILE A 51 8.45 12.15 -0.15
C ILE A 51 8.45 13.62 -0.60
N GLY A 52 7.26 14.18 -0.85
CA GLY A 52 7.04 15.53 -1.34
C GLY A 52 7.54 16.62 -0.40
N TRP A 53 7.19 16.55 0.88
CA TRP A 53 7.42 17.65 1.82
C TRP A 53 8.50 17.35 2.87
N PHE A 54 8.76 16.08 3.20
CA PHE A 54 9.74 15.72 4.25
C PHE A 54 11.11 15.31 3.69
N PHE A 55 11.21 14.92 2.42
CA PHE A 55 12.47 14.53 1.80
C PHE A 55 12.93 15.55 0.73
N ASP A 56 14.24 15.61 0.49
CA ASP A 56 14.82 16.43 -0.56
C ASP A 56 14.63 15.76 -1.94
N LEU A 57 13.59 16.18 -2.67
CA LEU A 57 13.30 15.68 -4.03
C LEU A 57 14.49 15.81 -4.99
N PRO A 58 15.28 16.90 -4.99
CA PRO A 58 16.44 16.99 -5.87
C PRO A 58 17.48 15.91 -5.60
N MET A 59 17.65 15.51 -4.33
CA MET A 59 18.55 14.42 -3.94
C MET A 59 18.02 13.07 -4.45
N LEU A 60 16.71 12.83 -4.32
CA LEU A 60 16.07 11.61 -4.81
C LEU A 60 16.16 11.52 -6.34
N ARG A 61 15.85 12.62 -7.03
CA ARG A 61 15.95 12.75 -8.49
C ARG A 61 17.36 12.48 -8.98
N HIS A 62 18.37 13.03 -8.30
CA HIS A 62 19.78 12.78 -8.65
C HIS A 62 20.17 11.30 -8.44
N HIS A 63 19.68 10.68 -7.36
CA HIS A 63 19.93 9.26 -7.11
C HIS A 63 19.32 8.38 -8.20
N VAL A 64 18.08 8.66 -8.60
CA VAL A 64 17.38 7.94 -9.68
C VAL A 64 18.09 8.17 -11.02
N ASN A 65 18.45 9.41 -11.34
CA ASN A 65 19.17 9.75 -12.58
C ASN A 65 20.56 9.13 -12.71
N ARG A 66 21.19 8.74 -11.59
CA ARG A 66 22.49 8.04 -11.62
C ARG A 66 22.36 6.60 -12.12
N ILE A 67 21.23 5.96 -11.90
CA ILE A 67 20.98 4.54 -12.21
C ILE A 67 20.11 4.41 -13.48
N SER A 68 19.23 5.38 -13.72
CA SER A 68 18.29 5.41 -14.84
C SER A 68 18.98 5.82 -16.15
N SER A 69 18.61 5.15 -17.25
CA SER A 69 18.97 5.56 -18.61
C SER A 69 18.20 6.80 -19.09
N ILE A 70 17.05 7.09 -18.47
CA ILE A 70 16.20 8.26 -18.74
C ILE A 70 16.38 9.27 -17.61
N GLN A 71 16.73 10.51 -17.95
CA GLN A 71 16.93 11.58 -16.98
C GLN A 71 15.61 12.27 -16.61
N LEU A 72 15.30 12.27 -15.32
CA LEU A 72 14.20 13.00 -14.71
C LEU A 72 14.56 14.49 -14.59
N GLY A 73 13.78 15.34 -15.26
CA GLY A 73 13.85 16.80 -15.17
C GLY A 73 13.09 17.37 -13.97
N GLY A 74 13.12 18.70 -13.79
CA GLY A 74 12.44 19.38 -12.67
C GLY A 74 10.91 19.27 -12.68
N ILE A 75 10.30 18.92 -13.81
CA ILE A 75 8.85 18.64 -13.91
C ILE A 75 8.47 17.44 -13.02
N TRP A 76 9.38 16.47 -12.86
CA TRP A 76 9.14 15.31 -11.99
C TRP A 76 8.85 15.73 -10.54
N ASP A 77 9.51 16.77 -10.05
CA ASP A 77 9.30 17.27 -8.69
C ASP A 77 7.87 17.81 -8.50
N ILE A 78 7.33 18.49 -9.52
CA ILE A 78 5.95 19.02 -9.53
C ILE A 78 4.94 17.88 -9.66
N LEU A 79 5.26 16.86 -10.46
CA LEU A 79 4.40 15.70 -10.62
C LEU A 79 4.21 14.96 -9.30
N VAL A 80 5.30 14.68 -8.58
CA VAL A 80 5.24 13.97 -7.29
C VAL A 80 4.57 14.81 -6.19
N LYS A 81 4.87 16.11 -6.11
CA LYS A 81 4.31 16.99 -5.06
C LYS A 81 2.85 17.36 -5.28
N GLY A 82 2.42 17.47 -6.54
CA GLY A 82 1.13 18.07 -6.89
C GLY A 82 0.25 17.16 -7.71
N PHE A 83 0.73 16.75 -8.90
CA PHE A 83 -0.12 16.07 -9.87
C PHE A 83 -0.60 14.70 -9.39
N VAL A 84 0.32 13.85 -8.93
CA VAL A 84 0.01 12.50 -8.44
C VAL A 84 -0.96 12.53 -7.25
N PRO A 85 -0.69 13.26 -6.16
CA PRO A 85 -1.63 13.30 -5.05
C PRO A 85 -2.99 13.90 -5.45
N LEU A 86 -3.02 14.88 -6.35
CA LEU A 86 -4.28 15.46 -6.85
C LEU A 86 -5.11 14.43 -7.61
N VAL A 87 -4.50 13.67 -8.53
CA VAL A 87 -5.20 12.62 -9.28
C VAL A 87 -5.73 11.53 -8.33
N LEU A 88 -4.92 11.12 -7.35
CA LEU A 88 -5.33 10.13 -6.34
C LEU A 88 -6.52 10.64 -5.51
N ILE A 89 -6.53 11.91 -5.12
CA ILE A 89 -7.65 12.52 -4.39
C ILE A 89 -8.92 12.53 -5.26
N VAL A 90 -8.82 12.87 -6.55
CA VAL A 90 -9.97 12.88 -7.47
C VAL A 90 -10.55 11.49 -7.65
N ILE A 91 -9.70 10.47 -7.83
CA ILE A 91 -10.14 9.07 -7.94
C ILE A 91 -10.84 8.64 -6.64
N MET A 92 -10.21 8.88 -5.48
CA MET A 92 -10.78 8.54 -4.18
C MET A 92 -12.13 9.22 -3.93
N ALA A 93 -12.29 10.48 -4.36
CA ALA A 93 -13.56 11.19 -4.25
C ALA A 93 -14.63 10.63 -5.20
N GLY A 94 -14.22 10.19 -6.40
CA GLY A 94 -15.10 9.51 -7.34
C GLY A 94 -15.61 8.18 -6.80
N ASP A 95 -14.71 7.36 -6.26
CA ASP A 95 -15.04 6.06 -5.64
C ASP A 95 -15.98 6.25 -4.44
N LEU A 96 -15.70 7.25 -3.58
CA LEU A 96 -16.57 7.60 -2.46
C LEU A 96 -17.97 8.03 -2.92
N TYR A 97 -18.07 8.80 -4.00
CA TYR A 97 -19.35 9.22 -4.55
C TYR A 97 -20.14 8.03 -5.12
N GLN A 98 -19.45 7.10 -5.79
CA GLN A 98 -20.07 5.89 -6.33
C GLN A 98 -20.60 4.99 -5.21
N ASP A 99 -19.82 4.75 -4.16
CA ASP A 99 -20.21 3.90 -3.03
C ASP A 99 -21.38 4.48 -2.22
N ILE A 100 -21.47 5.81 -2.13
CA ILE A 100 -22.60 6.48 -1.48
C ILE A 100 -23.87 6.38 -2.32
N THR A 101 -23.75 6.43 -3.64
CA THR A 101 -24.90 6.47 -4.56
C THR A 101 -25.45 5.08 -4.85
N GLN A 102 -24.58 4.07 -4.96
CA GLN A 102 -24.94 2.67 -5.15
C GLN A 102 -24.09 1.84 -4.18
N PRO A 103 -24.67 1.36 -3.08
CA PRO A 103 -23.95 0.51 -2.13
C PRO A 103 -23.37 -0.69 -2.87
N TYR A 104 -22.05 -0.90 -2.73
CA TYR A 104 -21.34 -2.00 -3.37
C TYR A 104 -22.09 -3.31 -3.12
N GLY A 105 -22.52 -3.99 -4.19
CA GLY A 105 -23.14 -5.31 -4.16
C GLY A 105 -24.52 -5.44 -3.50
N ASP A 106 -25.34 -4.38 -3.43
CA ASP A 106 -26.64 -4.37 -2.71
C ASP A 106 -26.52 -4.76 -1.23
N TYR A 107 -25.31 -4.69 -0.66
CA TYR A 107 -25.05 -5.08 0.71
C TYR A 107 -25.56 -4.02 1.70
N SER A 108 -26.06 -4.48 2.85
CA SER A 108 -26.54 -3.58 3.91
C SER A 108 -25.42 -2.64 4.36
N TRP A 109 -25.74 -1.35 4.58
CA TRP A 109 -24.82 -0.32 5.10
C TRP A 109 -24.01 -0.76 6.33
N THR A 110 -24.58 -1.61 7.18
CA THR A 110 -23.90 -2.20 8.33
C THR A 110 -22.71 -3.06 7.94
N ALA A 111 -22.81 -3.87 6.88
CA ALA A 111 -21.71 -4.71 6.39
C ALA A 111 -20.57 -3.87 5.81
N LEU A 112 -20.89 -2.82 5.03
CA LEU A 112 -19.90 -1.94 4.42
C LEU A 112 -19.13 -1.13 5.47
N ILE A 113 -19.80 -0.65 6.53
CA ILE A 113 -19.14 0.13 7.58
C ILE A 113 -18.31 -0.76 8.51
N LEU A 114 -18.86 -1.90 8.98
CA LEU A 114 -18.12 -2.81 9.88
C LEU A 114 -16.97 -3.54 9.18
N ILE A 115 -17.18 -3.99 7.93
CA ILE A 115 -16.20 -4.82 7.22
C ILE A 115 -15.27 -3.97 6.37
N GLY A 116 -15.75 -2.87 5.78
CA GLY A 116 -14.92 -1.99 4.95
C GLY A 116 -14.12 -1.01 5.78
N ARG A 117 -14.81 -0.04 6.40
CA ARG A 117 -14.17 1.08 7.10
C ARG A 117 -13.28 0.62 8.26
N ASP A 118 -13.82 -0.21 9.15
CA ASP A 118 -13.10 -0.59 10.35
C ASP A 118 -11.93 -1.54 10.03
N TRP A 119 -12.09 -2.43 9.05
CA TRP A 119 -11.00 -3.29 8.56
C TRP A 119 -9.90 -2.48 7.86
N LEU A 120 -10.25 -1.46 7.08
CA LEU A 120 -9.28 -0.54 6.47
C LEU A 120 -8.47 0.21 7.51
N LEU A 121 -9.15 0.79 8.50
CA LEU A 121 -8.50 1.53 9.58
C LEU A 121 -7.58 0.63 10.41
N ILE A 122 -8.00 -0.62 10.68
CA ILE A 122 -7.15 -1.61 11.36
C ILE A 122 -5.93 -1.97 10.51
N ASN A 123 -6.09 -2.23 9.21
CA ASN A 123 -4.96 -2.56 8.33
C ASN A 123 -3.98 -1.40 8.19
N LEU A 124 -4.49 -0.18 8.05
CA LEU A 124 -3.67 1.03 8.01
C LEU A 124 -2.92 1.24 9.34
N ALA A 125 -3.61 1.10 10.47
CA ALA A 125 -2.99 1.22 11.79
C ALA A 125 -1.92 0.13 12.01
N LEU A 126 -2.19 -1.11 11.59
CA LEU A 126 -1.23 -2.20 11.65
C LEU A 126 -0.03 -1.95 10.73
N ALA A 127 -0.25 -1.45 9.51
CA ALA A 127 0.80 -1.10 8.58
C ALA A 127 1.71 -0.01 9.16
N VAL A 128 1.13 1.06 9.70
CA VAL A 128 1.88 2.13 10.39
C VAL A 128 2.60 1.59 11.63
N PHE A 129 1.95 0.74 12.42
CA PHE A 129 2.57 0.12 13.60
C PHE A 129 3.77 -0.76 13.24
N LEU A 130 3.63 -1.62 12.22
CA LEU A 130 4.71 -2.47 11.71
C LEU A 130 5.82 -1.64 11.08
N ALA A 131 5.49 -0.60 10.30
CA ALA A 131 6.47 0.32 9.72
C ALA A 131 7.21 1.14 10.77
N SER A 132 6.54 1.46 11.89
CA SER A 132 7.14 2.15 13.03
C SER A 132 8.05 1.24 13.87
N ARG A 133 8.05 -0.08 13.65
CA ARG A 133 9.00 -0.96 14.32
C ARG A 133 10.39 -0.75 13.70
N PRO A 134 11.41 -0.45 14.54
CA PRO A 134 12.76 -0.27 14.05
C PRO A 134 13.23 -1.56 13.37
N TRP A 135 13.60 -1.45 12.10
CA TRP A 135 14.11 -2.58 11.34
C TRP A 135 15.36 -3.10 12.03
N ARG A 136 15.38 -4.40 12.40
CA ARG A 136 16.49 -4.99 13.14
C ARG A 136 17.66 -5.26 12.18
N THR A 137 18.48 -4.25 11.94
CA THR A 137 19.65 -4.36 11.06
C THR A 137 20.86 -4.97 11.76
N GLU A 138 20.91 -6.30 11.87
CA GLU A 138 22.07 -7.04 12.42
C GLU A 138 23.17 -7.30 11.34
N ASN A 139 23.35 -6.48 10.30
CA ASN A 139 24.28 -6.83 9.20
C ASN A 139 25.12 -5.69 8.57
N HIS A 140 25.29 -4.52 9.19
CA HIS A 140 26.15 -3.44 8.66
C HIS A 140 27.65 -3.52 9.01
N ARG A 141 28.20 -4.70 9.34
CA ARG A 141 29.65 -4.87 9.61
C ARG A 141 30.32 -5.97 8.78
N ARG A 142 29.98 -6.11 7.50
CA ARG A 142 30.84 -6.89 6.59
C ARG A 142 31.62 -5.92 5.69
N PRO A 143 32.94 -5.76 5.88
CA PRO A 143 33.75 -5.01 4.93
C PRO A 143 33.58 -5.68 3.55
N GLY A 144 33.31 -4.86 2.54
CA GLY A 144 33.19 -5.32 1.16
C GLY A 144 34.46 -6.06 0.75
N ARG A 145 34.29 -7.23 0.13
CA ARG A 145 35.37 -7.99 -0.50
C ARG A 145 35.83 -7.28 -1.78
N GLY A 146 36.47 -6.11 -1.61
CA GLY A 146 36.98 -5.28 -2.70
C GLY A 146 38.48 -5.02 -2.65
N LEU A 147 39.23 -5.73 -1.80
CA LEU A 147 40.69 -5.65 -1.71
C LEU A 147 41.26 -7.03 -1.36
N LEU A 148 41.41 -7.89 -2.37
CA LEU A 148 42.46 -8.89 -2.52
C LEU A 148 42.72 -9.07 -4.02
#